data_AF-A0A938MJY0-F1
#
_entry.id   AF-A0A938MJY0-F1
#
_cell.length_a   1.000
_cell.length_b   1.000
_cell.length_c   1.000
_cell.angle_alpha   90.00
_cell.angle_beta   90.00
_cell.angle_gamma   90.00
#
_symmetry.space_group_name_H-M   'P 1'
#
loop_
_entity.id
_entity.type
_entity.pdbx_description
1 polymer ?
#
loop_
_entity_poly.entity_id
_entity_poly.type
_entity_poly.pdbx_seq_one_letter_code
_entity_poly.pdbx_strand_id
1 'polypeptide(L)'
;MKTLTVHVPDEVYEVCQQGAARQGQTIDEYVLDLLSRNGAKPRRKLTEEESRAAWNRLRRHAGSQSLGYPTGADNESIDADLAREYGDDHREKI
;
A
#
# COMPACT_ATOMS: atom_id res chain seq x y z
N MET A 1 32.51 -3.56 7.34
CA MET A 1 31.80 -2.99 6.18
C MET A 1 31.59 -4.08 5.14
N LYS A 2 30.50 -4.03 4.39
CA LYS A 2 30.25 -4.90 3.23
C LYS A 2 30.10 -4.01 2.00
N THR A 3 30.66 -4.42 0.87
CA THR A 3 30.60 -3.70 -0.40
C THR A 3 29.69 -4.44 -1.36
N LEU A 4 28.82 -3.72 -2.05
CA LEU A 4 27.93 -4.24 -3.10
C LEU A 4 28.28 -3.57 -4.42
N THR A 5 28.61 -4.36 -5.43
CA THR A 5 28.84 -3.88 -6.80
C THR A 5 27.70 -4.39 -7.67
N VAL A 6 27.03 -3.49 -8.39
CA VAL A 6 25.91 -3.82 -9.27
C VAL A 6 26.23 -3.32 -10.67
N HIS A 7 26.11 -4.21 -11.66
CA HIS A 7 26.16 -3.82 -13.06
C HIS A 7 24.74 -3.48 -13.50
N VAL A 8 24.54 -2.24 -13.96
CA VAL A 8 23.27 -1.75 -14.47
C VAL A 8 23.46 -1.21 -15.89
N PRO A 9 22.41 -1.22 -16.73
CA PRO A 9 22.44 -0.51 -18.00
C PRO A 9 22.73 0.99 -17.82
N ASP A 10 23.38 1.61 -18.79
CA ASP A 10 23.77 3.03 -18.73
C ASP A 10 22.57 3.95 -18.48
N GLU A 11 21.44 3.68 -19.12
CA GLU A 11 20.17 4.39 -18.91
C GLU A 11 19.71 4.40 -17.45
N VAL A 12 19.92 3.30 -16.72
CA VAL A 12 19.55 3.21 -15.30
C VAL A 12 20.53 4.01 -14.45
N TYR A 13 21.82 3.97 -14.81
CA TYR A 13 22.85 4.75 -14.12
C TYR A 13 22.63 6.26 -14.27
N GLU A 14 22.26 6.72 -15.48
CA GLU A 14 21.92 8.11 -15.75
C GLU A 14 20.71 8.59 -14.93
N VAL A 15 19.66 7.76 -14.81
CA VAL A 15 18.50 8.06 -13.97
C VAL A 15 18.91 8.23 -12.49
N CYS A 16 19.78 7.34 -11.99
CA CYS A 16 20.31 7.46 -10.64
C CYS A 16 21.16 8.73 -10.45
N GLN A 17 21.98 9.10 -11.43
CA GLN A 17 22.74 10.35 -11.41
C GLN A 17 21.84 11.57 -11.33
N GLN A 18 20.81 11.64 -12.18
CA GLN A 18 19.86 12.75 -12.18
C GLN A 18 19.09 12.82 -10.86
N GLY A 19 18.69 11.67 -10.32
CA GLY A 19 18.03 11.57 -9.02
C GLY A 19 18.88 12.09 -7.87
N ALA A 20 20.16 11.70 -7.83
CA ALA A 20 21.13 12.15 -6.84
C ALA A 20 21.36 13.67 -6.92
N ALA A 21 21.57 14.19 -8.13
CA ALA A 21 21.77 15.63 -8.37
C ALA A 21 20.57 16.47 -7.92
N ARG A 22 19.34 16.02 -8.18
CA ARG A 22 18.11 16.71 -7.75
C ARG A 22 17.97 16.80 -6.23
N GLN A 23 18.53 15.84 -5.49
CA GLN A 23 18.43 15.77 -4.03
C GLN A 23 19.69 16.30 -3.33
N GLY A 24 20.70 16.75 -4.10
CA GLY A 24 21.99 17.20 -3.54
C GLY A 24 22.76 16.07 -2.85
N GLN A 25 22.53 14.82 -3.24
CA GLN A 25 23.14 13.63 -2.66
C GLN A 25 24.20 13.05 -3.60
N THR A 26 25.09 12.22 -3.05
CA THR A 26 25.96 11.37 -3.88
C THR A 26 25.16 10.23 -4.51
N ILE A 27 25.67 9.66 -5.61
CA ILE A 27 25.03 8.51 -6.28
C ILE A 27 24.90 7.33 -5.31
N ASP A 28 25.92 7.07 -4.49
CA ASP A 28 25.92 5.96 -3.53
C ASP A 28 24.83 6.13 -2.48
N GLU A 29 24.67 7.33 -1.93
CA GLU A 29 23.61 7.66 -0.96
C GLU A 29 22.22 7.51 -1.60
N TYR A 30 22.06 8.01 -2.82
CA TYR A 30 20.81 7.91 -3.56
C TYR A 30 20.44 6.45 -3.86
N VAL A 31 21.40 5.63 -4.29
CA VAL A 31 21.21 4.19 -4.55
C VAL A 31 20.90 3.44 -3.26
N LEU A 32 21.56 3.75 -2.14
CA LEU A 32 21.27 3.16 -0.83
C LEU A 32 19.86 3.51 -0.35
N ASP A 33 19.42 4.76 -0.53
CA ASP A 33 18.06 5.19 -0.20
C ASP A 33 17.04 4.49 -1.10
N LEU A 34 17.29 4.41 -2.40
CA LEU A 34 16.46 3.68 -3.36
C LEU A 34 16.32 2.19 -2.97
N LEU A 35 17.43 1.53 -2.62
CA LEU A 35 17.44 0.13 -2.17
C LEU A 35 16.75 -0.04 -0.81
N SER A 36 16.83 0.95 0.07
CA SER A 36 16.13 0.94 1.37
C SER A 36 14.62 1.10 1.21
N ARG A 37 14.18 1.98 0.30
CA ARG A 37 12.75 2.26 0.03
C ARG A 37 12.07 1.13 -0.74
N ASN A 38 12.75 0.63 -1.77
CA ASN A 38 12.25 -0.42 -2.67
C ASN A 38 12.65 -1.82 -2.22
N GLY A 39 13.56 -1.93 -1.25
CA GLY A 39 13.88 -3.17 -0.59
C GLY A 39 12.58 -3.79 -0.13
N ALA A 40 12.34 -5.05 -0.52
CA ALA A 40 11.14 -5.76 -0.12
C ALA A 40 11.04 -5.66 1.40
N LYS A 41 10.12 -4.82 1.89
CA LYS A 41 9.84 -4.75 3.32
C LYS A 41 9.56 -6.20 3.72
N PRO A 42 10.34 -6.77 4.65
CA PRO A 42 10.15 -8.16 5.02
C PRO A 42 8.70 -8.30 5.44
N ARG A 43 7.89 -8.95 4.59
CA ARG A 43 6.50 -9.21 4.90
C ARG A 43 6.54 -9.99 6.20
N ARG A 44 5.83 -9.49 7.22
CA ARG A 44 5.68 -10.22 8.47
C ARG A 44 5.23 -11.64 8.12
N LYS A 45 6.07 -12.61 8.42
CA LYS A 45 5.72 -14.02 8.25
C LYS A 45 4.67 -14.32 9.31
N LEU A 46 3.44 -14.54 8.85
CA LEU A 46 2.36 -14.95 9.73
C LEU A 46 2.61 -16.39 10.20
N THR A 47 2.30 -16.69 11.45
CA THR A 47 2.18 -18.09 11.89
C THR A 47 1.00 -18.76 11.17
N GLU A 48 0.94 -20.08 11.17
CA GLU A 48 -0.19 -20.80 10.60
C GLU A 48 -1.52 -20.43 11.29
N GLU A 49 -1.48 -20.20 12.60
CA GLU A 49 -2.64 -19.76 13.38
C GLU A 49 -3.07 -18.34 12.99
N GLU A 50 -2.13 -17.41 12.85
CA GLU A 50 -2.42 -16.03 12.42
C GLU A 50 -2.99 -16.00 11.00
N SER A 51 -2.42 -16.79 10.09
CA SER A 51 -2.88 -16.93 8.71
C SER A 51 -4.31 -17.48 8.67
N ARG A 52 -4.59 -18.53 9.44
CA ARG A 52 -5.92 -19.16 9.52
C ARG A 52 -6.94 -18.21 10.15
N ALA A 53 -6.57 -17.48 11.20
CA ALA A 53 -7.42 -16.48 11.81
C ALA A 53 -7.74 -15.32 10.84
N ALA A 54 -6.75 -14.84 10.08
CA ALA A 54 -6.95 -13.83 9.06
C ALA A 54 -7.88 -14.31 7.94
N TRP A 55 -7.68 -15.54 7.46
CA TRP A 55 -8.54 -16.17 6.47
C TRP A 55 -9.99 -16.33 6.95
N ASN A 56 -10.18 -16.77 8.19
CA ASN A 56 -11.51 -16.88 8.79
C ASN A 56 -12.19 -15.51 8.88
N ARG A 57 -11.48 -14.46 9.29
CA ARG A 57 -12.03 -13.09 9.33
C ARG A 57 -12.48 -12.63 7.94
N LEU A 58 -11.64 -12.81 6.93
CA LEU A 58 -11.95 -12.44 5.55
C LEU A 58 -13.16 -13.20 5.00
N ARG A 59 -13.21 -14.52 5.25
CA ARG A 59 -14.26 -15.40 4.72
C ARG A 59 -15.65 -15.09 5.29
N ARG A 60 -15.75 -14.45 6.46
CA ARG A 60 -17.03 -13.94 6.99
C ARG A 60 -17.66 -12.85 6.11
N HIS A 61 -16.85 -12.16 5.31
CA HIS A 61 -17.30 -11.12 4.40
C HIS A 61 -17.33 -11.59 2.94
N ALA A 62 -16.96 -12.86 2.69
CA ALA A 62 -17.06 -13.46 1.37
C ALA A 62 -18.51 -13.83 1.07
N GLY A 63 -19.02 -13.36 -0.06
CA GLY A 63 -20.41 -13.53 -0.48
C GLY A 63 -20.74 -12.60 -1.63
N SER A 64 -22.00 -12.58 -2.03
CA SER A 64 -22.51 -11.62 -3.01
C SER A 64 -23.34 -10.58 -2.29
N GLN A 65 -22.93 -9.33 -2.35
CA GLN A 65 -23.70 -8.19 -1.87
C GLN A 65 -24.15 -7.38 -3.08
N SER A 66 -25.43 -7.02 -3.14
CA SER A 66 -25.96 -6.11 -4.14
C SER A 66 -26.41 -4.84 -3.45
N LEU A 67 -25.83 -3.69 -3.83
CA LEU A 67 -26.29 -2.40 -3.35
C LEU A 67 -27.40 -1.80 -4.23
N GLY A 68 -27.77 -2.47 -5.33
CA GLY A 68 -28.75 -1.98 -6.31
C GLY A 68 -28.20 -0.92 -7.28
N TYR A 69 -26.92 -0.56 -7.17
CA TYR A 69 -26.20 0.36 -8.05
C TYR A 69 -24.72 -0.06 -8.18
N PRO A 70 -23.99 0.38 -9.23
CA PRO A 70 -22.57 0.10 -9.39
C PRO A 70 -21.74 0.71 -8.26
N THR A 71 -20.89 -0.08 -7.63
CA THR A 71 -19.93 0.39 -6.63
C THR A 71 -18.56 0.63 -7.26
N GLY A 72 -17.88 1.67 -6.81
CA GLY A 72 -16.53 2.04 -7.25
C GLY A 72 -15.59 2.23 -6.06
N ALA A 73 -14.33 2.54 -6.35
CA ALA A 73 -13.34 2.96 -5.35
C ALA A 73 -13.18 4.49 -5.32
N ASP A 74 -14.24 5.21 -5.72
CA ASP A 74 -14.26 6.67 -5.71
C ASP A 74 -14.48 7.18 -4.28
N ASN A 75 -13.47 7.88 -3.76
CA ASN A 75 -13.47 8.34 -2.38
C ASN A 75 -14.59 9.35 -2.10
N GLU A 76 -14.95 10.20 -3.07
CA GLU A 76 -16.01 11.20 -2.87
C GLU A 76 -17.38 10.54 -2.65
N SER A 77 -17.71 9.51 -3.45
CA SER A 77 -18.93 8.72 -3.27
C SER A 77 -18.94 7.96 -1.94
N ILE A 78 -17.79 7.40 -1.52
CA ILE A 78 -17.66 6.70 -0.23
C ILE A 78 -17.89 7.66 0.93
N ASP A 79 -17.28 8.83 0.90
CA ASP A 79 -17.42 9.84 1.95
C ASP A 79 -18.87 10.34 2.07
N ALA A 80 -19.55 10.54 0.94
CA ALA A 80 -20.97 10.91 0.92
C ALA A 80 -21.87 9.81 1.52
N ASP A 81 -21.59 8.54 1.21
CA ASP A 81 -22.30 7.40 1.79
C ASP A 81 -22.07 7.29 3.30
N LEU A 82 -20.83 7.48 3.76
CA LEU A 82 -20.48 7.49 5.18
C LEU A 82 -21.14 8.66 5.93
N ALA A 83 -21.14 9.86 5.35
CA ALA A 83 -21.79 11.02 5.95
C ALA A 83 -23.31 10.85 6.05
N ARG A 84 -23.94 10.17 5.08
CA ARG A 84 -25.36 9.83 5.12
C ARG A 84 -25.67 8.80 6.20
N GLU A 85 -24.89 7.72 6.27
CA GLU A 85 -25.09 6.65 7.26
C GLU A 85 -24.87 7.16 8.68
N TYR A 86 -23.72 7.78 8.95
CA TYR A 86 -23.35 8.24 10.29
C TYR A 86 -23.93 9.62 10.66
N GLY A 87 -24.57 10.31 9.71
CA GLY A 87 -25.32 11.53 9.94
C GLY A 87 -26.80 11.29 10.27
N ASP A 88 -27.30 10.06 10.08
CA ASP A 88 -28.64 9.68 10.51
C ASP A 88 -28.61 9.32 12.00
N ASP A 89 -29.42 10.02 12.78
CA ASP A 89 -29.53 9.85 14.22
C ASP A 89 -30.44 8.62 14.42
N HIS A 90 -29.93 7.41 14.17
CA HIS A 90 -30.62 6.10 14.10
C HIS A 90 -31.48 5.76 15.35
N ARG A 91 -32.45 6.60 15.69
CA ARG A 91 -33.40 6.41 16.77
C ARG A 91 -34.40 5.40 16.25
N GLU A 92 -34.35 4.20 16.83
CA GLU A 92 -35.40 3.21 16.69
C GLU A 92 -36.75 3.88 16.95
N LYS A 93 -37.61 3.92 15.93
CA LYS A 93 -39.03 4.24 16.14
C LYS A 93 -39.65 2.99 16.79
N ILE A 94 -39.72 3.02 18.12
CA ILE A 94 -40.49 2.09 18.97
C ILE A 94 -41.98 2.28 18.68
#